data_AF-A0A5N5N6E0-F1
#
_entry.id   AF-A0A5N5N6E0-F1
#
_cell.length_a   1.000
_cell.length_b   1.000
_cell.length_c   1.000
_cell.angle_alpha   90.00
_cell.angle_beta   90.00
_cell.angle_gamma   90.00
#
_symmetry.space_group_name_H-M   'P 1'
#
loop_
_entity.id
_entity.type
_entity.pdbx_description
1 polymer ?
#
loop_
_entity_poly.entity_id
_entity_poly.type
_entity_poly.pdbx_seq_one_letter_code
_entity_poly.pdbx_strand_id
1 'polypeptide(L)'
;MSLAWAQVILFGGSPLSSRSMGKTHFYALWSLHEAPRQFISNVNRTSYQLQIPLPLPKQLIVFSLGDWSSFSSETTLLTEVFISPDVKPQKIGTLSPHSSCLVWEGDWTLSLLNESTVKSKRGGHAKVLLSVCGEVRTSFVSSTPLVKRRRPAPSRSTSFSQTLLSNASNNNITSQRSSPEDTVSYAELKTSKEEIQNISLRTSGVWSLDKTPRRTVIGKRRCSLSYEGPETQQRSSQGSSPKKCKLSIYTLQNEEREVVKRTRDCRAEHPSKRWNHTMCLCDPDTAVLIGGETGDQNCTDSTWKLEIDGDFWFPMNSSTVGPLPPSSQGHSAAFDPENKVVYVYGGLREGQRYSDIYKLDTLTWKWKLIKAKGNVPSLAFHSCSIYKSELYVFGGLQPSRGPGGKACSNALYIFNPEHELWYQPIVEGDRPLPRFGHSSTLLPDKLLIFGGRKTAAYLNDLYILDLGFMEYTAVKYENMPPLARGFHAALPVSDNRVLISGGCSALGALQDLHLFNIETSCWTSVVCPLLSSKPRAGHSLISLPGTAPSHTDERERGDGHHTCPSTQYAVLVFGGSDCMGNIL
;
A
#
# COMPACT_ATOMS: atom_id res chain seq x y z
N MET A 1 -0.28 9.19 -47.94
CA MET A 1 -1.04 9.84 -46.84
C MET A 1 -0.06 10.01 -45.67
N SER A 2 0.92 10.89 -45.82
CA SER A 2 0.91 12.33 -45.46
C SER A 2 0.97 12.55 -43.96
N LEU A 3 2.08 13.17 -43.53
CA LEU A 3 2.52 13.56 -42.18
C LEU A 3 1.45 14.19 -41.26
N ALA A 4 0.31 14.59 -41.81
CA ALA A 4 -0.81 15.16 -41.06
C ALA A 4 -1.43 14.20 -40.02
N TRP A 5 -1.37 12.88 -40.21
CA TRP A 5 -1.95 11.93 -39.24
C TRP A 5 -1.05 11.61 -38.05
N ALA A 6 0.28 11.71 -38.20
CA ALA A 6 1.20 11.58 -37.07
C ALA A 6 1.07 12.75 -36.09
N GLN A 7 0.71 13.94 -36.59
CA GLN A 7 0.48 15.13 -35.77
C GLN A 7 -0.86 15.06 -35.01
N VAL A 8 -1.87 14.35 -35.53
CA VAL A 8 -3.16 14.16 -34.83
C VAL A 8 -3.05 13.18 -33.65
N ILE A 9 -2.17 12.18 -33.72
CA ILE A 9 -1.87 11.31 -32.55
C ILE A 9 -1.03 12.07 -31.49
N LEU A 10 -0.29 13.12 -31.89
CA LEU A 10 0.52 13.94 -30.98
C LEU A 10 -0.19 15.17 -30.40
N PHE A 11 -1.31 15.63 -30.98
CA PHE A 11 -2.01 16.86 -30.54
C PHE A 11 -3.53 16.73 -30.35
N GLY A 12 -4.11 15.52 -30.49
CA GLY A 12 -5.54 15.26 -30.24
C GLY A 12 -5.88 14.79 -28.81
N GLY A 13 -4.89 14.60 -27.95
CA GLY A 13 -5.10 14.39 -26.52
C GLY A 13 -4.91 15.70 -25.78
N SER A 14 -5.83 16.02 -24.86
CA SER A 14 -5.65 17.07 -23.85
C SER A 14 -4.23 16.99 -23.25
N PRO A 15 -3.57 18.13 -22.95
CA PRO A 15 -2.17 18.12 -22.58
C PRO A 15 -1.96 17.18 -21.39
N LEU A 16 -1.08 16.20 -21.56
CA LEU A 16 -0.49 15.44 -20.46
C LEU A 16 -0.13 16.45 -19.36
N SER A 17 -0.82 16.36 -18.22
CA SER A 17 -0.62 17.31 -17.14
C SER A 17 0.84 17.23 -16.68
N SER A 18 1.40 18.39 -16.42
CA SER A 18 2.82 18.69 -16.28
C SER A 18 3.46 18.13 -15.00
N ARG A 19 3.58 16.81 -14.85
CA ARG A 19 4.24 16.21 -13.68
C ARG A 19 5.10 14.95 -13.91
N SER A 20 5.60 14.73 -15.13
CA SER A 20 6.73 13.81 -15.38
C SER A 20 8.03 14.54 -15.76
N MET A 21 8.23 15.78 -15.29
CA MET A 21 9.43 16.54 -15.67
C MET A 21 10.67 16.05 -14.92
N GLY A 22 11.41 15.18 -15.61
CA GLY A 22 12.81 14.90 -15.32
C GLY A 22 13.47 13.86 -16.22
N LYS A 23 12.72 13.04 -17.00
CA LYS A 23 13.31 11.94 -17.79
C LYS A 23 12.68 11.78 -19.18
N THR A 24 13.52 11.63 -20.20
CA THR A 24 13.11 11.26 -21.57
C THR A 24 12.78 9.77 -21.65
N HIS A 25 11.67 9.43 -22.28
CA HIS A 25 11.26 8.04 -22.56
C HIS A 25 11.12 7.83 -24.06
N PHE A 26 11.47 6.63 -24.54
CA PHE A 26 11.41 6.26 -25.96
C PHE A 26 10.35 5.18 -26.17
N TYR A 27 9.63 5.26 -27.29
CA TYR A 27 8.55 4.36 -27.68
C TYR A 27 8.70 3.95 -29.14
N ALA A 28 8.19 2.78 -29.51
CA ALA A 28 7.96 2.43 -30.90
C ALA A 28 6.53 1.93 -31.15
N LEU A 29 6.09 2.11 -32.39
CA LEU A 29 4.80 1.71 -32.90
C LEU A 29 4.98 1.10 -34.30
N TRP A 30 4.37 -0.06 -34.53
CA TRP A 30 4.44 -0.79 -35.81
C TRP A 30 3.06 -1.25 -36.32
N SER A 31 2.00 -0.97 -35.56
CA SER A 31 0.61 -1.24 -35.91
C SER A 31 -0.27 -0.18 -35.26
N LEU A 32 -1.25 0.34 -35.98
CA LEU A 32 -2.22 1.32 -35.44
C LEU A 32 -3.27 0.68 -34.52
N HIS A 33 -3.33 -0.65 -34.46
CA HIS A 33 -4.26 -1.40 -33.61
C HIS A 33 -3.66 -1.76 -32.24
N GLU A 34 -2.36 -1.53 -32.04
CA GLU A 34 -1.66 -1.79 -30.79
C GLU A 34 -1.17 -0.50 -30.18
N ALA A 35 -1.07 -0.45 -28.85
CA ALA A 35 -0.50 0.70 -28.15
C ALA A 35 1.02 0.80 -28.40
N PRO A 36 1.60 2.02 -28.43
CA PRO A 36 3.05 2.20 -28.53
C PRO A 36 3.79 1.49 -27.38
N ARG A 37 4.86 0.75 -27.69
CA ARG A 37 5.65 0.03 -26.69
C ARG A 37 6.88 0.81 -26.29
N GLN A 38 7.14 0.87 -24.99
CA GLN A 38 8.27 1.62 -24.43
C GLN A 38 9.59 0.83 -24.54
N PHE A 39 10.68 1.51 -24.89
CA PHE A 39 12.01 0.92 -24.83
C PHE A 39 12.53 0.83 -23.40
N ILE A 40 13.30 -0.22 -23.13
CA ILE A 40 13.96 -0.47 -21.85
C ILE A 40 15.41 -0.02 -21.95
N SER A 41 15.85 0.88 -21.07
CA SER A 41 17.24 1.35 -21.02
C SER A 41 18.16 0.34 -20.34
N ASN A 42 19.42 0.26 -20.79
CA ASN A 42 20.48 -0.34 -19.99
C ASN A 42 20.82 0.52 -18.76
N VAL A 43 21.56 -0.05 -17.79
CA VAL A 43 21.91 0.60 -16.51
C VAL A 43 22.59 1.97 -16.73
N ASN A 44 23.39 2.09 -17.79
CA ASN A 44 24.16 3.30 -18.08
C ASN A 44 23.43 4.29 -18.99
N ARG A 45 22.18 4.00 -19.39
CA ARG A 45 21.37 4.78 -20.36
C ARG A 45 22.08 5.07 -21.69
N THR A 46 23.08 4.28 -22.04
CA THR A 46 23.83 4.38 -23.30
C THR A 46 23.18 3.59 -24.42
N SER A 47 22.24 2.70 -24.10
CA SER A 47 21.44 2.00 -25.09
C SER A 47 20.05 1.66 -24.57
N TYR A 48 19.06 1.68 -25.45
CA TYR A 48 17.67 1.31 -25.17
C TYR A 48 17.24 0.19 -26.11
N GLN A 49 16.51 -0.80 -25.62
CA GLN A 49 16.09 -1.94 -26.42
C GLN A 49 14.59 -2.21 -26.31
N LEU A 50 14.01 -2.70 -27.40
CA LEU A 50 12.61 -3.09 -27.51
C LEU A 50 12.49 -4.31 -28.41
N GLN A 51 11.55 -5.20 -28.10
CA GLN A 51 11.25 -6.36 -28.97
C GLN A 51 10.04 -6.07 -29.84
N ILE A 52 10.13 -6.44 -31.12
CA ILE A 52 9.04 -6.32 -32.10
C ILE A 52 8.71 -7.69 -32.69
N PRO A 53 7.45 -7.94 -33.06
CA PRO A 53 7.03 -9.23 -33.60
C PRO A 53 7.70 -9.54 -34.95
N LEU A 54 7.80 -10.83 -35.26
CA LEU A 54 8.22 -11.34 -36.57
C LEU A 54 7.01 -11.99 -37.29
N PRO A 55 6.85 -11.83 -38.62
CA PRO A 55 7.77 -11.18 -39.55
C PRO A 55 7.86 -9.66 -39.36
N LEU A 56 8.97 -9.07 -39.79
CA LEU A 56 9.24 -7.65 -39.54
C LEU A 56 8.14 -6.76 -40.17
N PRO A 57 7.70 -5.69 -39.48
CA PRO A 57 6.63 -4.82 -39.95
C PRO A 57 7.09 -4.00 -41.16
N LYS A 58 6.15 -3.60 -42.02
CA LYS A 58 6.44 -2.74 -43.19
C LYS A 58 6.74 -1.29 -42.81
N GLN A 59 6.24 -0.86 -41.66
CA GLN A 59 6.43 0.48 -41.12
C GLN A 59 6.79 0.39 -39.65
N LEU A 60 7.71 1.23 -39.20
CA LEU A 60 8.11 1.34 -37.80
C LEU A 60 8.31 2.80 -37.44
N ILE A 61 7.56 3.27 -36.45
CA ILE A 61 7.67 4.62 -35.89
C ILE A 61 8.38 4.49 -34.55
N VAL A 62 9.40 5.31 -34.31
CA VAL A 62 10.12 5.41 -33.04
C VAL A 62 10.08 6.86 -32.60
N PHE A 63 9.64 7.15 -31.38
CA PHE A 63 9.52 8.52 -30.90
C PHE A 63 9.86 8.64 -29.42
N SER A 64 10.14 9.85 -28.97
CA SER A 64 10.44 10.15 -27.57
C SER A 64 9.41 11.10 -26.96
N LEU A 65 9.11 10.91 -25.67
CA LEU A 65 8.29 11.82 -24.86
C LEU A 65 9.10 12.27 -23.63
N GLY A 66 8.91 13.51 -23.21
CA GLY A 66 9.57 14.09 -22.04
C GLY A 66 10.77 14.99 -22.37
N ASP A 67 11.45 15.45 -21.33
CA ASP A 67 12.54 16.42 -21.43
C ASP A 67 13.88 15.75 -21.78
N TRP A 68 14.55 16.24 -22.82
CA TRP A 68 15.86 15.78 -23.29
C TRP A 68 17.03 16.41 -22.51
N SER A 69 16.78 17.18 -21.45
CA SER A 69 17.81 17.82 -20.60
C SER A 69 18.87 16.88 -20.02
N SER A 70 18.58 15.58 -19.95
CA SER A 70 19.54 14.52 -19.57
C SER A 70 20.61 14.23 -20.65
N PHE A 71 20.39 14.69 -21.87
CA PHE A 71 21.29 14.53 -23.03
C PHE A 71 21.87 15.88 -23.44
N SER A 72 23.10 15.87 -23.96
CA SER A 72 23.67 17.07 -24.58
C SER A 72 22.93 17.43 -25.87
N SER A 73 22.96 18.71 -26.27
CA SER A 73 22.31 19.20 -27.50
C SER A 73 22.83 18.52 -28.78
N GLU A 74 24.02 17.92 -28.73
CA GLU A 74 24.66 17.20 -29.83
C GLU A 74 24.42 15.68 -29.79
N THR A 75 23.72 15.17 -28.77
CA THR A 75 23.47 13.73 -28.66
C THR A 75 22.49 13.25 -29.72
N THR A 76 22.87 12.18 -30.41
CA THR A 76 22.00 11.45 -31.34
C THR A 76 21.81 10.02 -30.86
N LEU A 77 20.63 9.46 -31.09
CA LEU A 77 20.29 8.08 -30.77
C LEU A 77 20.16 7.29 -32.06
N LEU A 78 21.15 6.47 -32.37
CA LEU A 78 21.19 5.60 -33.54
C LEU A 78 20.19 4.45 -33.37
N THR A 79 19.23 4.33 -34.28
CA THR A 79 18.22 3.26 -34.25
C THR A 79 18.57 2.15 -35.24
N GLU A 80 18.76 0.93 -34.73
CA GLU A 80 19.07 -0.27 -35.51
C GLU A 80 18.12 -1.43 -35.19
N VAL A 81 17.85 -2.29 -36.17
CA VAL A 81 17.01 -3.48 -36.03
C VAL A 81 17.84 -4.73 -36.26
N PHE A 82 17.71 -5.70 -35.36
CA PHE A 82 18.52 -6.90 -35.30
C PHE A 82 17.67 -8.13 -34.97
N ILE A 83 17.94 -9.28 -35.61
CA ILE A 83 17.21 -10.53 -35.37
C ILE A 83 18.08 -11.59 -34.69
N SER A 84 19.28 -11.83 -35.21
CA SER A 84 20.21 -12.85 -34.73
C SER A 84 21.65 -12.37 -34.88
N PRO A 85 22.59 -12.85 -34.03
CA PRO A 85 24.00 -12.40 -34.05
C PRO A 85 24.70 -12.67 -35.37
N ASP A 86 24.18 -13.60 -36.17
CA ASP A 86 24.73 -14.02 -37.44
C ASP A 86 24.26 -13.14 -38.62
N VAL A 87 23.29 -12.25 -38.39
CA VAL A 87 22.75 -11.33 -39.40
C VAL A 87 23.11 -9.89 -39.05
N LYS A 88 23.64 -9.15 -40.04
CA LYS A 88 24.01 -7.75 -39.87
C LYS A 88 22.77 -6.90 -39.52
N PRO A 89 22.81 -6.09 -38.45
CA PRO A 89 21.73 -5.15 -38.14
C PRO A 89 21.49 -4.15 -39.28
N GLN A 90 20.25 -3.69 -39.43
CA GLN A 90 19.89 -2.61 -40.34
C GLN A 90 19.62 -1.33 -39.58
N LYS A 91 20.36 -0.28 -39.91
CA LYS A 91 20.12 1.08 -39.43
C LYS A 91 18.88 1.66 -40.09
N ILE A 92 17.95 2.16 -39.28
CA ILE A 92 16.69 2.76 -39.76
C ILE A 92 16.63 4.27 -39.57
N GLY A 93 17.47 4.85 -38.72
CA GLY A 93 17.57 6.31 -38.57
C GLY A 93 18.21 6.75 -37.26
N THR A 94 18.05 8.02 -36.92
CA THR A 94 18.57 8.63 -35.70
C THR A 94 17.53 9.55 -35.06
N LEU A 95 17.38 9.50 -33.73
CA LEU A 95 16.62 10.48 -32.96
C LEU A 95 17.58 11.53 -32.36
N SER A 96 17.10 12.74 -32.12
CA SER A 96 17.85 13.80 -31.43
C SER A 96 16.91 14.72 -30.66
N PRO A 97 17.42 15.61 -29.79
CA PRO A 97 16.58 16.62 -29.13
C PRO A 97 15.77 17.49 -30.11
N HIS A 98 16.27 17.68 -31.33
CA HIS A 98 15.62 18.46 -32.39
C HIS A 98 14.74 17.59 -33.32
N SER A 99 14.85 16.26 -33.22
CA SER A 99 14.11 15.29 -34.03
C SER A 99 13.71 14.10 -33.15
N SER A 100 12.63 14.30 -32.40
CA SER A 100 12.11 13.39 -31.39
C SER A 100 11.24 12.27 -31.95
N CYS A 101 11.07 12.18 -33.27
CA CYS A 101 10.26 11.16 -33.93
C CYS A 101 10.92 10.73 -35.25
N LEU A 102 11.05 9.42 -35.44
CA LEU A 102 11.60 8.74 -36.59
C LEU A 102 10.52 7.81 -37.18
N VAL A 103 10.20 8.00 -38.45
CA VAL A 103 9.30 7.11 -39.20
C VAL A 103 10.13 6.35 -40.23
N TRP A 104 10.17 5.03 -40.12
CA TRP A 104 10.80 4.16 -41.09
C TRP A 104 9.74 3.46 -41.94
N GLU A 105 9.86 3.63 -43.24
CA GLU A 105 9.02 3.01 -44.26
C GLU A 105 9.95 2.61 -45.41
N GLY A 106 10.22 1.31 -45.56
CA GLY A 106 11.17 0.81 -46.54
C GLY A 106 11.29 -0.70 -46.54
N ASP A 107 12.20 -1.21 -47.37
CA ASP A 107 12.46 -2.64 -47.47
C ASP A 107 13.55 -3.07 -46.48
N TRP A 108 13.28 -4.17 -45.77
CA TRP A 108 14.29 -4.84 -44.97
C TRP A 108 15.31 -5.53 -45.88
N THR A 109 16.58 -5.53 -45.49
CA THR A 109 17.61 -6.28 -46.23
C THR A 109 17.20 -7.75 -46.35
N LEU A 110 17.54 -8.36 -47.49
CA LEU A 110 17.14 -9.73 -47.80
C LEU A 110 17.57 -10.73 -46.72
N SER A 111 18.73 -10.51 -46.10
CA SER A 111 19.23 -11.31 -44.97
C SER A 111 18.36 -11.19 -43.72
N LEU A 112 17.91 -9.98 -43.36
CA LEU A 112 16.98 -9.77 -42.23
C LEU A 112 15.61 -10.35 -42.53
N LEU A 113 15.12 -10.20 -43.76
CA LEU A 113 13.81 -10.74 -44.14
C LEU A 113 13.81 -12.28 -44.10
N ASN A 114 14.82 -12.92 -44.68
CA ASN A 114 14.96 -14.38 -44.64
C ASN A 114 15.03 -14.90 -43.20
N GLU A 115 15.87 -14.30 -42.36
CA GLU A 115 15.96 -14.70 -40.95
C GLU A 115 14.66 -14.42 -40.18
N SER A 116 13.97 -13.32 -40.49
CA SER A 116 12.67 -12.99 -39.88
C SER A 116 11.63 -14.07 -40.13
N THR A 117 11.58 -14.62 -41.35
CA THR A 117 10.62 -15.66 -41.72
C THR A 117 10.94 -17.00 -41.05
N VAL A 118 12.23 -17.37 -40.97
CA VAL A 118 12.68 -18.59 -40.29
C VAL A 118 12.38 -18.51 -38.79
N LYS A 119 12.68 -17.37 -38.17
CA LYS A 119 12.54 -17.20 -36.72
C LYS A 119 11.09 -16.93 -36.28
N SER A 120 10.26 -16.33 -37.15
CA SER A 120 8.81 -16.16 -36.92
C SER A 120 8.10 -17.51 -36.72
N LYS A 121 8.45 -18.54 -37.50
CA LYS A 121 7.89 -19.91 -37.36
C LYS A 121 8.21 -20.56 -36.01
N ARG A 122 9.18 -20.03 -35.26
CA ARG A 122 9.58 -20.50 -33.93
C ARG A 122 9.11 -19.55 -32.81
N GLY A 123 8.20 -18.61 -33.12
CA GLY A 123 7.70 -17.62 -32.16
C GLY A 123 8.76 -16.61 -31.72
N GLY A 124 9.82 -16.39 -32.49
CA GLY A 124 10.87 -15.44 -32.12
C GLY A 124 10.54 -13.98 -32.42
N HIS A 125 11.36 -13.09 -31.86
CA HIS A 125 11.22 -11.64 -32.01
C HIS A 125 12.46 -11.01 -32.64
N ALA A 126 12.26 -9.84 -33.26
CA ALA A 126 13.32 -8.88 -33.59
C ALA A 126 13.57 -7.95 -32.40
N LYS A 127 14.78 -7.41 -32.31
CA LYS A 127 15.16 -6.37 -31.35
C LYS A 127 15.42 -5.07 -32.10
N VAL A 128 14.85 -3.99 -31.59
CA VAL A 128 15.19 -2.61 -31.97
C VAL A 128 16.09 -2.06 -30.89
N LEU A 129 17.23 -1.52 -31.28
CA LEU A 129 18.25 -0.95 -30.40
C LEU A 129 18.42 0.53 -30.72
N LEU A 130 18.29 1.38 -29.71
CA LEU A 130 18.72 2.78 -29.74
C LEU A 130 20.07 2.87 -29.05
N SER A 131 21.10 3.29 -29.77
CA SER A 131 22.46 3.47 -29.23
C SER A 131 22.75 4.96 -29.11
N VAL A 132 23.12 5.42 -27.92
CA VAL A 132 23.47 6.82 -27.68
C VAL A 132 24.83 7.12 -28.32
N CYS A 133 24.84 8.03 -29.27
CA CYS A 133 26.01 8.60 -29.92
C CYS A 133 26.15 10.07 -29.48
N GLY A 134 26.86 10.30 -28.38
CA GLY A 134 27.08 11.61 -27.77
C GLY A 134 27.27 11.52 -26.24
N GLU A 135 27.40 12.67 -25.57
CA GLU A 135 27.56 12.73 -24.12
C GLU A 135 26.21 12.78 -23.40
N VAL A 136 25.98 11.81 -22.51
CA VAL A 136 24.89 11.84 -21.52
C VAL A 136 25.37 12.68 -20.34
N ARG A 137 24.61 13.72 -19.94
CA ARG A 137 24.95 14.52 -18.76
C ARG A 137 24.62 13.71 -17.50
N THR A 138 25.59 12.98 -16.99
CA THR A 138 25.43 12.14 -15.80
C THR A 138 25.71 12.95 -14.53
N SER A 139 24.71 13.16 -13.67
CA SER A 139 24.97 13.33 -12.24
C SER A 139 25.29 11.94 -11.65
N PHE A 140 26.59 11.75 -11.42
CA PHE A 140 27.29 10.72 -10.64
C PHE A 140 27.63 9.35 -11.30
N VAL A 141 28.90 9.33 -11.71
CA VAL A 141 29.95 8.29 -11.82
C VAL A 141 29.62 6.84 -11.43
N SER A 142 29.72 5.97 -12.43
CA SER A 142 29.92 4.51 -12.33
C SER A 142 31.37 4.21 -11.91
N SER A 143 31.55 3.33 -10.92
CA SER A 143 32.84 2.74 -10.57
C SER A 143 32.95 1.29 -11.05
N THR A 144 34.18 0.93 -11.43
CA THR A 144 34.76 -0.40 -11.76
C THR A 144 34.77 -0.88 -13.24
N PRO A 145 35.90 -1.44 -13.73
CA PRO A 145 36.35 -1.33 -15.11
C PRO A 145 36.11 -2.59 -15.97
N LEU A 146 36.13 -2.36 -17.29
CA LEU A 146 36.14 -3.37 -18.34
C LEU A 146 37.37 -4.28 -18.24
N VAL A 147 37.16 -5.59 -18.07
CA VAL A 147 38.19 -6.62 -18.29
C VAL A 147 37.76 -7.58 -19.41
N LYS A 148 38.68 -7.77 -20.36
CA LYS A 148 38.55 -8.51 -21.62
C LYS A 148 38.23 -10.00 -21.42
N ARG A 149 37.32 -10.52 -22.25
CA ARG A 149 37.07 -11.95 -22.46
C ARG A 149 38.32 -12.66 -23.04
N ARG A 150 38.67 -13.83 -22.50
CA ARG A 150 39.33 -14.93 -23.22
C ARG A 150 38.48 -16.20 -23.13
N ARG A 151 38.46 -16.98 -24.23
CA ARG A 151 37.71 -18.22 -24.43
C ARG A 151 38.30 -19.42 -23.63
N PRO A 152 37.52 -20.49 -23.38
CA PRO A 152 37.90 -21.62 -22.52
C PRO A 152 38.45 -22.84 -23.28
N ALA A 153 39.24 -23.66 -22.58
CA ALA A 153 39.44 -25.10 -22.82
C ALA A 153 40.07 -25.78 -21.57
N PRO A 154 40.02 -27.11 -21.40
CA PRO A 154 39.55 -27.77 -20.17
C PRO A 154 40.57 -28.69 -19.46
N SER A 155 40.34 -29.04 -18.18
CA SER A 155 40.56 -30.41 -17.62
C SER A 155 40.40 -30.48 -16.08
N ARG A 156 39.73 -31.56 -15.60
CA ARG A 156 40.06 -32.52 -14.50
C ARG A 156 40.73 -31.99 -13.22
N SER A 157 40.55 -32.50 -12.00
CA SER A 157 39.79 -33.55 -11.32
C SER A 157 40.25 -33.50 -9.84
N THR A 158 39.53 -34.17 -8.91
CA THR A 158 40.01 -34.70 -7.60
C THR A 158 40.45 -33.66 -6.54
N SER A 159 40.34 -33.83 -5.22
CA SER A 159 39.82 -34.83 -4.28
C SER A 159 40.19 -34.33 -2.87
N PHE A 160 39.39 -34.66 -1.82
CA PHE A 160 39.77 -34.97 -0.41
C PHE A 160 40.79 -34.03 0.33
N SER A 161 40.65 -33.64 1.58
CA SER A 161 40.16 -34.33 2.78
C SER A 161 40.31 -33.37 3.98
N GLN A 162 39.48 -33.58 5.01
CA GLN A 162 39.76 -33.66 6.47
C GLN A 162 40.78 -32.66 7.09
N THR A 163 40.57 -32.05 8.25
CA THR A 163 40.42 -32.65 9.60
C THR A 163 40.24 -31.44 10.56
N LEU A 164 39.15 -31.34 11.34
CA LEU A 164 38.97 -31.82 12.72
C LEU A 164 39.74 -31.05 13.82
N LEU A 165 38.95 -30.73 14.87
CA LEU A 165 39.29 -30.53 16.30
C LEU A 165 39.88 -29.14 16.65
N SER A 166 39.48 -28.47 17.72
CA SER A 166 38.78 -28.87 18.95
C SER A 166 38.41 -27.64 19.79
N ASN A 167 37.31 -27.75 20.57
CA ASN A 167 37.14 -27.42 22.00
C ASN A 167 37.86 -26.19 22.61
N ALA A 168 37.32 -25.41 23.54
CA ALA A 168 36.05 -25.38 24.26
C ALA A 168 36.02 -24.10 25.11
N SER A 169 34.82 -23.80 25.62
CA SER A 169 34.52 -23.20 26.93
C SER A 169 34.93 -21.75 27.19
N ASN A 170 33.96 -20.84 27.40
CA ASN A 170 33.29 -20.71 28.70
C ASN A 170 32.16 -19.66 28.66
N ASN A 171 31.09 -19.98 29.38
CA ASN A 171 29.97 -19.11 29.70
C ASN A 171 30.42 -17.93 30.56
N ASN A 172 29.73 -16.79 30.41
CA ASN A 172 29.26 -16.03 31.57
C ASN A 172 27.97 -15.28 31.24
N ILE A 173 26.96 -15.57 32.05
CA ILE A 173 25.65 -14.94 32.11
C ILE A 173 25.79 -13.69 32.99
N THR A 174 25.30 -12.56 32.52
CA THR A 174 24.90 -11.46 33.41
C THR A 174 23.60 -10.84 32.90
N SER A 175 22.57 -10.98 33.72
CA SER A 175 21.27 -10.35 33.60
C SER A 175 21.34 -8.86 33.93
N GLN A 176 20.75 -8.00 33.11
CA GLN A 176 20.23 -6.71 33.57
C GLN A 176 18.86 -6.42 32.97
N ARG A 177 17.93 -6.06 33.86
CA ARG A 177 16.63 -5.45 33.59
C ARG A 177 16.82 -3.98 33.23
N SER A 178 16.11 -3.50 32.23
CA SER A 178 15.66 -2.11 32.14
C SER A 178 14.28 -2.04 31.46
N SER A 179 13.49 -1.10 31.96
CA SER A 179 12.10 -0.74 31.63
C SER A 179 11.98 0.07 30.33
N PRO A 180 10.77 0.35 29.82
CA PRO A 180 10.51 0.55 28.40
C PRO A 180 10.62 2.02 27.99
N GLU A 181 11.28 2.27 26.87
CA GLU A 181 11.14 3.48 26.08
C GLU A 181 10.76 3.04 24.67
N ASP A 182 9.50 3.34 24.29
CA ASP A 182 8.97 3.10 22.95
C ASP A 182 9.77 3.99 21.98
N THR A 183 10.62 3.36 21.19
CA THR A 183 11.40 4.00 20.14
C THR A 183 11.09 3.28 18.83
N VAL A 184 10.86 4.05 17.77
CA VAL A 184 10.73 3.57 16.39
C VAL A 184 11.77 2.47 16.13
N SER A 185 11.28 1.28 15.84
CA SER A 185 12.10 0.07 15.77
C SER A 185 12.25 -0.39 14.32
N TYR A 186 13.49 -0.50 13.85
CA TYR A 186 13.84 -0.97 12.50
C TYR A 186 13.97 -2.49 12.49
N ALA A 187 13.37 -3.20 11.53
CA ALA A 187 13.67 -4.61 11.29
C ALA A 187 13.77 -4.95 9.80
N GLU A 188 14.77 -5.78 9.49
CA GLU A 188 15.04 -6.29 8.15
C GLU A 188 14.07 -7.44 7.79
N LEU A 189 13.43 -7.35 6.62
CA LEU A 189 12.67 -8.47 6.05
C LEU A 189 13.65 -9.40 5.32
N LYS A 190 14.07 -10.49 5.97
CA LYS A 190 14.84 -11.55 5.33
C LYS A 190 13.90 -12.64 4.82
N THR A 191 13.94 -12.89 3.51
CA THR A 191 13.27 -14.04 2.90
C THR A 191 14.17 -15.26 3.04
N SER A 192 13.86 -16.18 3.97
CA SER A 192 14.50 -17.50 4.01
C SER A 192 13.65 -18.53 3.27
N LYS A 193 14.31 -19.32 2.41
CA LYS A 193 13.79 -20.59 1.90
C LYS A 193 14.46 -21.67 2.74
N GLU A 194 13.73 -22.35 3.62
CA GLU A 194 14.20 -23.61 4.20
C GLU A 194 13.12 -24.68 4.18
N GLU A 195 13.58 -25.85 3.76
CA GLU A 195 12.83 -27.06 3.46
C GLU A 195 12.35 -27.78 4.73
N ILE A 196 11.17 -28.39 4.61
CA ILE A 196 10.56 -29.23 5.64
C ILE A 196 11.36 -30.54 5.74
N GLN A 197 11.90 -30.84 6.91
CA GLN A 197 12.24 -32.21 7.30
C GLN A 197 11.46 -32.65 8.54
N ASN A 198 10.82 -33.81 8.39
CA ASN A 198 10.05 -34.53 9.38
C ASN A 198 10.91 -34.96 10.57
N ILE A 199 10.41 -34.77 11.79
CA ILE A 199 10.80 -35.57 12.95
C ILE A 199 9.53 -36.07 13.65
N SER A 200 9.36 -37.39 13.58
CA SER A 200 8.53 -38.21 14.46
C SER A 200 9.27 -38.42 15.78
N LEU A 201 8.57 -38.41 16.93
CA LEU A 201 8.46 -39.56 17.85
C LEU A 201 7.90 -39.17 19.24
N ARG A 202 6.86 -39.92 19.64
CA ARG A 202 6.61 -40.57 20.95
C ARG A 202 6.11 -39.77 22.17
N THR A 203 4.79 -39.85 22.32
CA THR A 203 4.01 -40.36 23.48
C THR A 203 4.73 -40.80 24.77
N SER A 204 4.31 -40.20 25.89
CA SER A 204 3.83 -40.79 27.17
C SER A 204 3.57 -39.64 28.18
N GLY A 205 2.60 -39.60 29.10
CA GLY A 205 1.39 -40.37 29.39
C GLY A 205 0.47 -39.50 30.27
N VAL A 206 -0.84 -39.49 29.99
CA VAL A 206 -1.95 -39.94 30.86
C VAL A 206 -1.95 -39.36 32.27
N TRP A 207 -2.96 -38.53 32.61
CA TRP A 207 -3.81 -38.67 33.81
C TRP A 207 -5.23 -38.19 33.46
N SER A 208 -6.23 -38.89 34.00
CA SER A 208 -7.61 -39.00 33.48
C SER A 208 -8.66 -38.17 34.25
N LEU A 209 -9.78 -37.93 33.55
CA LEU A 209 -11.21 -37.75 33.95
C LEU A 209 -11.55 -37.61 35.46
N ASP A 210 -12.36 -36.60 35.84
CA ASP A 210 -13.84 -36.71 35.97
C ASP A 210 -14.51 -35.50 36.70
N LYS A 211 -15.72 -35.17 36.22
CA LYS A 211 -16.95 -34.74 36.95
C LYS A 211 -17.05 -33.38 37.70
N THR A 212 -18.03 -32.59 37.25
CA THR A 212 -18.82 -31.58 38.01
C THR A 212 -19.47 -32.14 39.29
N PRO A 213 -19.78 -31.32 40.34
CA PRO A 213 -21.14 -30.77 40.47
C PRO A 213 -21.34 -29.42 41.24
N ARG A 214 -22.49 -28.82 40.92
CA ARG A 214 -23.43 -27.90 41.62
C ARG A 214 -23.24 -27.51 43.12
N ARG A 215 -23.43 -26.18 43.37
CA ARG A 215 -24.44 -25.46 44.21
C ARG A 215 -24.56 -25.77 45.73
N THR A 216 -24.64 -24.72 46.57
CA THR A 216 -25.67 -24.38 47.63
C THR A 216 -25.23 -23.09 48.39
N VAL A 217 -25.89 -21.92 48.27
CA VAL A 217 -26.99 -21.28 49.05
C VAL A 217 -26.73 -20.96 50.54
N ILE A 218 -26.74 -19.66 50.88
CA ILE A 218 -27.39 -18.97 52.04
C ILE A 218 -27.63 -17.52 51.55
N GLY A 219 -28.72 -16.77 51.73
CA GLY A 219 -29.98 -16.91 52.47
C GLY A 219 -30.52 -15.51 52.81
N LYS A 220 -31.52 -15.04 52.03
CA LYS A 220 -32.63 -14.09 52.31
C LYS A 220 -32.44 -12.87 53.25
N ARG A 221 -32.88 -11.69 52.77
CA ARG A 221 -34.19 -11.08 53.14
C ARG A 221 -34.65 -10.01 52.14
N ARG A 222 -35.96 -10.02 51.88
CA ARG A 222 -36.78 -9.14 51.02
C ARG A 222 -37.75 -8.42 51.96
N CYS A 223 -38.16 -7.19 51.63
CA CYS A 223 -39.55 -6.73 51.73
C CYS A 223 -39.74 -5.42 50.93
N SER A 224 -40.99 -5.12 50.65
CA SER A 224 -41.54 -4.53 49.43
C SER A 224 -42.56 -3.42 49.70
N LEU A 225 -42.88 -2.64 48.63
CA LEU A 225 -44.11 -1.82 48.41
C LEU A 225 -44.20 -0.51 49.24
N SER A 226 -44.74 0.64 48.80
CA SER A 226 -45.74 0.98 47.76
C SER A 226 -45.75 2.49 47.39
N TYR A 227 -46.39 2.78 46.24
CA TYR A 227 -47.05 3.99 45.69
C TYR A 227 -47.36 5.24 46.57
N GLU A 228 -47.16 6.46 46.04
CA GLU A 228 -48.16 7.47 45.59
C GLU A 228 -47.50 8.86 45.26
N GLY A 229 -48.00 9.61 44.27
CA GLY A 229 -47.73 11.07 44.08
C GLY A 229 -48.89 11.91 44.68
N PRO A 230 -49.18 13.18 44.30
CA PRO A 230 -48.44 14.22 43.57
C PRO A 230 -48.44 15.61 44.33
N GLU A 231 -48.13 16.70 43.61
CA GLU A 231 -48.54 18.12 43.83
C GLU A 231 -47.49 19.22 44.17
N THR A 232 -47.26 20.07 43.16
CA THR A 232 -47.37 21.55 43.06
C THR A 232 -47.22 22.49 44.27
N GLN A 233 -46.39 23.55 44.11
CA GLN A 233 -46.64 25.02 44.31
C GLN A 233 -45.32 25.77 44.63
N GLN A 234 -44.85 26.67 43.76
CA GLN A 234 -45.09 28.13 43.65
C GLN A 234 -44.14 29.06 44.44
N ARG A 235 -43.55 30.02 43.68
CA ARG A 235 -43.17 31.42 44.02
C ARG A 235 -42.01 31.57 45.04
N SER A 236 -41.11 32.55 44.96
CA SER A 236 -41.28 33.97 44.62
C SER A 236 -39.94 34.70 44.37
N SER A 237 -39.93 35.56 43.34
CA SER A 237 -39.40 36.94 43.22
C SER A 237 -38.11 37.44 43.92
N GLN A 238 -37.28 38.13 43.12
CA GLN A 238 -36.70 39.50 43.26
C GLN A 238 -35.26 39.49 42.72
N GLY A 239 -34.76 40.34 41.82
CA GLY A 239 -35.15 41.68 41.40
C GLY A 239 -34.06 42.70 41.82
N SER A 240 -33.03 42.95 40.99
CA SER A 240 -32.42 44.29 40.81
C SER A 240 -31.31 44.30 39.75
N SER A 241 -31.25 45.40 39.01
CA SER A 241 -30.25 45.83 38.01
C SER A 241 -29.77 47.25 38.40
N PRO A 242 -28.91 47.94 37.62
CA PRO A 242 -27.48 47.74 37.36
C PRO A 242 -26.65 48.94 37.86
N LYS A 243 -25.30 48.82 37.99
CA LYS A 243 -24.41 49.99 38.17
C LYS A 243 -23.26 49.96 37.17
N LYS A 244 -23.16 51.05 36.39
CA LYS A 244 -22.07 51.41 35.48
C LYS A 244 -20.81 51.77 36.28
N CYS A 245 -19.63 51.39 35.77
CA CYS A 245 -18.39 52.13 36.03
C CYS A 245 -17.49 52.19 34.79
N LYS A 246 -16.86 53.35 34.63
CA LYS A 246 -16.11 53.88 33.47
C LYS A 246 -14.76 53.20 33.24
N LEU A 247 -14.30 53.28 31.99
CA LEU A 247 -12.94 53.02 31.52
C LEU A 247 -11.87 53.80 32.31
N SER A 248 -10.72 53.15 32.51
CA SER A 248 -9.41 53.81 32.52
C SER A 248 -8.43 53.03 31.64
N ILE A 249 -7.86 53.75 30.67
CA ILE A 249 -6.78 53.33 29.76
C ILE A 249 -5.44 53.38 30.50
N TYR A 250 -4.55 52.42 30.23
CA TYR A 250 -3.14 52.16 30.66
C TYR A 250 -3.10 50.70 31.14
N THR A 251 -2.45 49.70 30.52
CA THR A 251 -1.21 49.69 29.73
C THR A 251 -1.18 48.42 28.86
N LEU A 252 -1.15 48.60 27.54
CA LEU A 252 -0.88 47.53 26.56
C LEU A 252 0.63 47.23 26.59
N GLN A 253 1.05 46.19 27.30
CA GLN A 253 2.37 45.55 27.10
C GLN A 253 2.58 44.22 27.85
N ASN A 254 1.59 43.69 28.58
CA ASN A 254 1.75 42.45 29.36
C ASN A 254 0.90 41.24 28.91
N GLU A 255 0.00 41.39 27.93
CA GLU A 255 -0.81 40.25 27.45
C GLU A 255 -0.09 39.39 26.41
N GLU A 256 0.89 39.94 25.68
CA GLU A 256 1.69 39.14 24.72
C GLU A 256 2.71 38.22 25.40
N ARG A 257 3.10 38.46 26.66
CA ARG A 257 4.00 37.56 27.41
C ARG A 257 3.31 36.42 28.14
N GLU A 258 2.02 36.56 28.46
CA GLU A 258 1.21 35.50 29.07
C GLU A 258 0.69 34.49 28.03
N VAL A 259 0.40 34.95 26.80
CA VAL A 259 0.02 34.04 25.70
C VAL A 259 1.22 33.20 25.22
N VAL A 260 2.44 33.75 25.25
CA VAL A 260 3.66 33.02 24.84
C VAL A 260 4.18 32.05 25.92
N LYS A 261 3.83 32.25 27.19
CA LYS A 261 4.25 31.37 28.30
C LYS A 261 3.33 30.15 28.54
N ARG A 262 2.17 30.06 27.88
CA ARG A 262 1.33 28.83 27.89
C ARG A 262 1.72 27.78 26.84
N THR A 263 2.82 28.01 26.12
CA THR A 263 3.31 27.13 25.05
C THR A 263 4.55 26.31 25.42
N ARG A 264 4.82 26.10 26.71
CA ARG A 264 5.89 25.22 27.18
C ARG A 264 5.46 24.44 28.43
N ASP A 265 4.50 23.55 28.20
CA ASP A 265 4.31 22.30 28.93
C ASP A 265 3.47 21.35 28.04
N CYS A 266 3.87 21.21 26.78
CA CYS A 266 3.25 20.22 25.89
C CYS A 266 3.88 18.86 26.22
N ARG A 267 3.24 18.08 27.08
CA ARG A 267 3.47 16.63 27.08
C ARG A 267 3.24 16.12 25.66
N ALA A 268 4.05 15.20 25.19
CA ALA A 268 3.75 14.46 23.96
C ALA A 268 2.37 13.80 24.15
N GLU A 269 1.37 14.30 23.43
CA GLU A 269 0.04 13.70 23.40
C GLU A 269 0.05 12.65 22.30
N HIS A 270 -0.21 11.40 22.67
CA HIS A 270 -0.32 10.29 21.72
C HIS A 270 -1.79 9.86 21.62
N PRO A 271 -2.21 9.35 20.45
CA PRO A 271 -3.53 8.77 20.31
C PRO A 271 -3.76 7.63 21.30
N SER A 272 -4.96 7.57 21.84
CA SER A 272 -5.39 6.44 22.67
C SER A 272 -5.26 5.11 21.93
N LYS A 273 -4.94 4.06 22.69
CA LYS A 273 -4.89 2.68 22.19
C LYS A 273 -6.24 2.31 21.58
N ARG A 274 -6.24 1.87 20.32
CA ARG A 274 -7.47 1.62 19.56
C ARG A 274 -7.32 0.52 18.51
N TRP A 275 -8.44 0.01 18.05
CA TRP A 275 -8.55 -0.97 16.99
C TRP A 275 -9.71 -0.61 16.04
N ASN A 276 -9.72 -1.20 14.84
CA ASN A 276 -10.69 -0.89 13.78
C ASN A 276 -10.78 0.61 13.43
N HIS A 277 -9.69 1.33 13.68
CA HIS A 277 -9.44 2.69 13.21
C HIS A 277 -9.00 2.64 11.75
N THR A 278 -8.98 3.79 11.09
CA THR A 278 -8.30 3.93 9.79
C THR A 278 -7.10 4.83 9.94
N MET A 279 -5.97 4.41 9.37
CA MET A 279 -4.80 5.25 9.19
C MET A 279 -4.46 5.32 7.70
N CYS A 280 -4.21 6.52 7.18
CA CYS A 280 -3.92 6.74 5.77
C CYS A 280 -2.85 7.83 5.61
N LEU A 281 -1.92 7.66 4.67
CA LEU A 281 -0.99 8.71 4.28
C LEU A 281 -1.75 9.83 3.56
N CYS A 282 -1.44 11.09 3.88
CA CYS A 282 -1.90 12.24 3.10
C CYS A 282 -0.78 12.89 2.26
N ASP A 283 0.46 12.51 2.51
CA ASP A 283 1.66 12.81 1.73
C ASP A 283 2.79 11.85 2.21
N PRO A 284 4.00 11.89 1.62
CA PRO A 284 5.08 11.01 2.05
C PRO A 284 5.45 11.09 3.53
N ASP A 285 5.26 12.24 4.17
CA ASP A 285 5.81 12.55 5.49
C ASP A 285 4.70 12.68 6.56
N THR A 286 3.44 12.57 6.15
CA THR A 286 2.28 12.80 7.03
C THR A 286 1.22 11.72 6.86
N ALA A 287 0.71 11.23 7.99
CA ALA A 287 -0.43 10.34 8.07
C ALA A 287 -1.58 10.96 8.89
N VAL A 288 -2.80 10.52 8.62
CA VAL A 288 -3.98 10.82 9.41
C VAL A 288 -4.56 9.54 10.01
N LEU A 289 -4.89 9.60 11.29
CA LEU A 289 -5.54 8.55 12.06
C LEU A 289 -6.96 8.98 12.41
N ILE A 290 -7.95 8.14 12.08
CA ILE A 290 -9.38 8.46 12.21
C ILE A 290 -10.12 7.32 12.92
N GLY A 291 -10.98 7.70 13.86
CA GLY A 291 -11.91 6.86 14.60
C GLY A 291 -11.27 5.68 15.32
N GLY A 292 -11.96 4.53 15.27
CA GLY A 292 -11.63 3.33 16.02
C GLY A 292 -12.40 3.21 17.34
N GLU A 293 -12.20 2.09 18.01
CA GLU A 293 -12.83 1.77 19.30
C GLU A 293 -11.76 1.60 20.38
N THR A 294 -12.07 2.03 21.60
CA THR A 294 -11.30 1.71 22.81
C THR A 294 -12.16 0.81 23.70
N GLY A 295 -11.56 0.07 24.64
CA GLY A 295 -12.13 -1.15 25.25
C GLY A 295 -13.64 -1.14 25.50
N ASP A 296 -14.16 -0.09 26.14
CA ASP A 296 -15.58 0.01 26.50
C ASP A 296 -16.33 1.17 25.81
N GLN A 297 -15.67 2.02 25.01
CA GLN A 297 -16.26 3.23 24.42
C GLN A 297 -15.63 3.62 23.07
N ASN A 298 -16.32 4.45 22.28
CA ASN A 298 -15.72 5.05 21.08
C ASN A 298 -14.56 5.99 21.46
N CYS A 299 -13.57 6.14 20.57
CA CYS A 299 -12.47 7.07 20.81
C CYS A 299 -12.99 8.50 20.96
N THR A 300 -12.70 9.15 22.09
CA THR A 300 -13.00 10.58 22.32
C THR A 300 -12.02 11.47 21.57
N ASP A 301 -10.82 10.96 21.31
CA ASP A 301 -9.74 11.55 20.52
C ASP A 301 -9.74 10.95 19.10
N SER A 302 -10.81 11.26 18.36
CA SER A 302 -11.16 10.55 17.13
C SER A 302 -10.31 10.87 15.89
N THR A 303 -9.53 11.95 15.89
CA THR A 303 -8.77 12.38 14.70
C THR A 303 -7.41 12.94 15.09
N TRP A 304 -6.36 12.39 14.48
CA TRP A 304 -4.98 12.78 14.71
C TRP A 304 -4.23 12.93 13.40
N LYS A 305 -3.27 13.85 13.38
CA LYS A 305 -2.25 13.98 12.34
C LYS A 305 -0.94 13.46 12.92
N LEU A 306 -0.22 12.63 12.18
CA LEU A 306 1.12 12.17 12.47
C LEU A 306 2.08 12.76 11.45
N GLU A 307 3.11 13.46 11.92
CA GLU A 307 4.30 13.78 11.13
C GLU A 307 5.35 12.69 11.36
N ILE A 308 5.65 11.93 10.31
CA ILE A 308 6.38 10.65 10.36
C ILE A 308 7.83 10.86 10.81
N ASP A 309 8.54 11.80 10.18
CA ASP A 309 9.98 12.02 10.45
C ASP A 309 10.27 12.42 11.89
N GLY A 310 9.33 13.12 12.53
CA GLY A 310 9.47 13.59 13.90
C GLY A 310 8.75 12.74 14.94
N ASP A 311 8.00 11.71 14.51
CA ASP A 311 7.04 10.98 15.35
C ASP A 311 6.13 11.91 16.18
N PHE A 312 5.69 13.01 15.55
CA PHE A 312 4.91 14.05 16.20
C PHE A 312 3.42 13.86 15.91
N TRP A 313 2.66 13.68 16.99
CA TRP A 313 1.22 13.54 16.95
C TRP A 313 0.53 14.86 17.29
N PHE A 314 -0.44 15.25 16.46
CA PHE A 314 -1.23 16.46 16.64
C PHE A 314 -2.72 16.10 16.70
N PRO A 315 -3.43 16.44 17.80
CA PRO A 315 -4.86 16.25 17.86
C PRO A 315 -5.56 17.23 16.91
N MET A 316 -6.37 16.70 15.99
CA MET A 316 -7.01 17.52 14.94
C MET A 316 -8.30 18.21 15.40
N ASN A 317 -8.74 17.95 16.65
CA ASN A 317 -9.96 18.51 17.24
C ASN A 317 -9.95 20.05 17.36
N SER A 318 -8.76 20.66 17.42
CA SER A 318 -8.57 22.11 17.59
C SER A 318 -8.06 22.79 16.33
N SER A 319 -7.33 22.07 15.46
CA SER A 319 -6.66 22.64 14.29
C SER A 319 -7.46 22.55 12.99
N THR A 320 -8.52 21.74 12.95
CA THR A 320 -9.33 21.56 11.73
C THR A 320 -10.66 22.31 11.79
N VAL A 321 -11.11 22.80 10.63
CA VAL A 321 -12.37 23.53 10.49
C VAL A 321 -13.34 22.70 9.65
N GLY A 322 -14.56 22.50 10.15
CA GLY A 322 -15.64 21.82 9.43
C GLY A 322 -16.24 20.63 10.19
N PRO A 323 -17.23 19.93 9.59
CA PRO A 323 -17.86 18.78 10.22
C PRO A 323 -16.90 17.59 10.21
N LEU A 324 -16.48 17.14 11.40
CA LEU A 324 -15.62 15.96 11.56
C LEU A 324 -16.39 14.68 11.22
N PRO A 325 -15.72 13.66 10.66
CA PRO A 325 -16.32 12.34 10.51
C PRO A 325 -16.65 11.76 11.90
N PRO A 326 -17.73 10.96 12.02
CA PRO A 326 -18.06 10.32 13.28
C PRO A 326 -16.92 9.40 13.73
N SER A 327 -16.59 9.44 15.02
CA SER A 327 -15.70 8.46 15.68
C SER A 327 -16.35 7.08 15.62
N SER A 328 -16.14 6.38 14.52
CA SER A 328 -16.77 5.09 14.21
C SER A 328 -15.70 4.04 13.98
N GLN A 329 -16.08 2.78 14.17
CA GLN A 329 -15.24 1.66 13.77
C GLN A 329 -15.64 1.15 12.38
N GLY A 330 -14.66 0.61 11.64
CA GLY A 330 -14.92 0.01 10.34
C GLY A 330 -15.38 1.00 9.27
N HIS A 331 -15.16 2.29 9.45
CA HIS A 331 -15.08 3.21 8.31
C HIS A 331 -13.80 2.88 7.53
N SER A 332 -13.67 3.44 6.34
CA SER A 332 -12.43 3.37 5.58
C SER A 332 -12.08 4.74 5.03
N ALA A 333 -10.80 4.96 4.75
CA ALA A 333 -10.28 6.20 4.23
C ALA A 333 -9.22 5.94 3.17
N ALA A 334 -9.20 6.78 2.14
CA ALA A 334 -8.23 6.70 1.07
C ALA A 334 -7.83 8.11 0.60
N PHE A 335 -6.55 8.25 0.32
CA PHE A 335 -5.96 9.49 -0.16
C PHE A 335 -5.95 9.56 -1.68
N ASP A 336 -6.42 10.69 -2.20
CA ASP A 336 -6.32 11.06 -3.59
C ASP A 336 -5.08 11.95 -3.80
N PRO A 337 -3.99 11.40 -4.36
CA PRO A 337 -2.74 12.12 -4.53
C PRO A 337 -2.81 13.21 -5.61
N GLU A 338 -3.78 13.15 -6.53
CA GLU A 338 -3.97 14.12 -7.59
C GLU A 338 -4.61 15.40 -7.02
N ASN A 339 -5.70 15.22 -6.26
CA ASN A 339 -6.45 16.33 -5.68
C ASN A 339 -5.99 16.74 -4.27
N LYS A 340 -5.08 15.98 -3.64
CA LYS A 340 -4.60 16.20 -2.27
C LYS A 340 -5.74 16.21 -1.25
N VAL A 341 -6.55 15.16 -1.31
CA VAL A 341 -7.74 15.01 -0.48
C VAL A 341 -7.79 13.62 0.14
N VAL A 342 -8.12 13.52 1.42
CA VAL A 342 -8.47 12.24 2.06
C VAL A 342 -9.98 12.10 2.09
N TYR A 343 -10.51 11.03 1.51
CA TYR A 343 -11.92 10.67 1.62
C TYR A 343 -12.11 9.69 2.77
N VAL A 344 -13.19 9.85 3.54
CA VAL A 344 -13.58 8.96 4.64
C VAL A 344 -15.02 8.56 4.44
N TYR A 345 -15.29 7.26 4.47
CA TYR A 345 -16.61 6.73 4.16
C TYR A 345 -17.07 5.64 5.13
N GLY A 346 -18.36 5.70 5.45
CA GLY A 346 -19.10 4.68 6.18
C GLY A 346 -18.71 4.53 7.65
N GLY A 347 -18.82 3.31 8.16
CA GLY A 347 -18.51 2.96 9.54
C GLY A 347 -19.73 2.69 10.41
N LEU A 348 -19.45 2.25 11.64
CA LEU A 348 -20.42 1.87 12.65
C LEU A 348 -20.09 2.56 13.98
N ARG A 349 -21.09 3.20 14.59
CA ARG A 349 -20.99 3.79 15.93
C ARG A 349 -22.26 3.48 16.71
N GLU A 350 -22.14 2.92 17.91
CA GLU A 350 -23.29 2.67 18.81
C GLU A 350 -24.44 1.89 18.10
N GLY A 351 -24.09 0.96 17.21
CA GLY A 351 -25.05 0.19 16.41
C GLY A 351 -25.62 0.92 15.19
N GLN A 352 -25.44 2.24 15.08
CA GLN A 352 -25.81 3.05 13.92
C GLN A 352 -24.72 3.00 12.86
N ARG A 353 -25.11 2.75 11.60
CA ARG A 353 -24.19 2.76 10.46
C ARG A 353 -24.30 4.09 9.73
N TYR A 354 -23.16 4.60 9.28
CA TYR A 354 -23.11 5.81 8.48
C TYR A 354 -22.99 5.46 7.00
N SER A 355 -23.57 6.32 6.17
CA SER A 355 -23.40 6.35 4.71
C SER A 355 -22.81 7.68 4.24
N ASP A 356 -22.42 8.54 5.18
CA ASP A 356 -21.86 9.84 4.89
C ASP A 356 -20.44 9.70 4.35
N ILE A 357 -20.10 10.57 3.40
CA ILE A 357 -18.74 10.72 2.89
C ILE A 357 -18.19 12.08 3.30
N TYR A 358 -17.07 12.05 3.99
CA TYR A 358 -16.32 13.24 4.38
C TYR A 358 -15.08 13.34 3.52
N LYS A 359 -14.67 14.58 3.22
CA LYS A 359 -13.37 14.85 2.65
C LYS A 359 -12.57 15.81 3.51
N LEU A 360 -11.29 15.53 3.65
CA LEU A 360 -10.29 16.40 4.25
C LEU A 360 -9.40 16.94 3.13
N ASP A 361 -9.42 18.25 2.93
CA ASP A 361 -8.44 18.93 2.09
C ASP A 361 -7.10 18.98 2.86
N THR A 362 -6.05 18.36 2.31
CA THR A 362 -4.77 18.18 3.05
C THR A 362 -3.87 19.41 2.97
N LEU A 363 -4.21 20.40 2.14
CA LEU A 363 -3.50 21.68 2.06
C LEU A 363 -4.03 22.66 3.09
N THR A 364 -5.35 22.69 3.26
CA THR A 364 -6.03 23.63 4.18
C THR A 364 -6.43 23.00 5.51
N TRP A 365 -6.34 21.67 5.63
CA TRP A 365 -6.77 20.90 6.79
C TRP A 365 -8.23 21.14 7.18
N LYS A 366 -9.09 21.34 6.17
CA LYS A 366 -10.52 21.57 6.34
C LYS A 366 -11.34 20.35 5.98
N TRP A 367 -12.26 19.99 6.87
CA TRP A 367 -13.23 18.94 6.64
C TRP A 367 -14.46 19.47 5.92
N LYS A 368 -14.99 18.67 5.00
CA LYS A 368 -16.26 18.93 4.33
C LYS A 368 -17.07 17.64 4.26
N LEU A 369 -18.32 17.72 4.72
CA LEU A 369 -19.33 16.69 4.45
C LEU A 369 -19.79 16.83 2.99
N ILE A 370 -19.71 15.75 2.23
CA ILE A 370 -20.16 15.71 0.84
C ILE A 370 -21.62 15.22 0.80
N LYS A 371 -22.47 15.96 0.10
CA LYS A 371 -23.88 15.57 -0.13
C LYS A 371 -23.98 14.72 -1.39
N ALA A 372 -23.42 13.52 -1.34
CA ALA A 372 -23.34 12.65 -2.48
C ALA A 372 -24.73 12.20 -2.96
N LYS A 373 -24.90 12.11 -4.28
CA LYS A 373 -26.10 11.63 -4.97
C LYS A 373 -25.97 10.13 -5.24
N GLY A 374 -27.08 9.50 -5.64
CA GLY A 374 -27.13 8.08 -6.01
C GLY A 374 -27.51 7.16 -4.85
N ASN A 375 -27.50 5.85 -5.11
CA ASN A 375 -27.87 4.85 -4.12
C ASN A 375 -26.67 4.51 -3.23
N VAL A 376 -26.61 5.14 -2.05
CA VAL A 376 -25.49 5.01 -1.10
C VAL A 376 -25.76 3.86 -0.12
N PRO A 377 -24.90 2.83 -0.06
CA PRO A 377 -25.07 1.74 0.89
C PRO A 377 -24.50 2.12 2.27
N SER A 378 -25.27 2.01 3.35
CA SER A 378 -24.68 2.12 4.70
C SER A 378 -23.77 0.92 4.98
N LEU A 379 -22.45 1.11 4.90
CA LEU A 379 -21.45 0.04 4.99
C LEU A 379 -20.50 0.25 6.17
N ALA A 380 -20.12 -0.86 6.83
CA ALA A 380 -19.05 -0.90 7.81
C ALA A 380 -18.14 -2.10 7.56
N PHE A 381 -16.86 -2.00 7.93
CA PHE A 381 -15.81 -2.99 7.68
C PHE A 381 -15.71 -3.40 6.20
N HIS A 382 -15.96 -2.44 5.32
CA HIS A 382 -15.66 -2.51 3.89
C HIS A 382 -14.20 -2.08 3.67
N SER A 383 -13.71 -2.29 2.46
CA SER A 383 -12.43 -1.73 2.04
C SER A 383 -12.66 -0.57 1.06
N CYS A 384 -11.71 0.37 1.01
CA CYS A 384 -11.72 1.44 0.02
C CYS A 384 -10.35 1.68 -0.60
N SER A 385 -10.32 2.16 -1.84
CA SER A 385 -9.10 2.58 -2.54
C SER A 385 -9.42 3.68 -3.56
N ILE A 386 -8.49 4.60 -3.78
CA ILE A 386 -8.60 5.62 -4.83
C ILE A 386 -7.91 5.11 -6.10
N TYR A 387 -8.65 5.02 -7.21
CA TYR A 387 -8.09 4.73 -8.53
C TYR A 387 -8.60 5.77 -9.51
N LYS A 388 -7.68 6.46 -10.20
CA LYS A 388 -7.97 7.56 -11.14
C LYS A 388 -8.94 8.61 -10.56
N SER A 389 -8.64 9.06 -9.33
CA SER A 389 -9.45 10.03 -8.55
C SER A 389 -10.90 9.61 -8.27
N GLU A 390 -11.24 8.34 -8.42
CA GLU A 390 -12.52 7.79 -7.99
C GLU A 390 -12.33 6.85 -6.79
N LEU A 391 -13.29 6.85 -5.86
CA LEU A 391 -13.24 6.04 -4.66
C LEU A 391 -13.97 4.71 -4.89
N TYR A 392 -13.22 3.62 -4.93
CA TYR A 392 -13.71 2.26 -5.06
C TYR A 392 -13.97 1.68 -3.68
N VAL A 393 -15.19 1.20 -3.43
CA VAL A 393 -15.61 0.61 -2.16
C VAL A 393 -16.13 -0.80 -2.39
N PHE A 394 -15.53 -1.79 -1.73
CA PHE A 394 -15.89 -3.19 -1.91
C PHE A 394 -16.36 -3.84 -0.59
N GLY A 395 -17.44 -4.62 -0.71
CA GLY A 395 -17.95 -5.48 0.36
C GLY A 395 -18.43 -4.73 1.60
N GLY A 396 -18.20 -5.34 2.77
CA GLY A 396 -18.60 -4.81 4.08
C GLY A 396 -19.96 -5.32 4.58
N LEU A 397 -20.34 -4.84 5.76
CA LEU A 397 -21.60 -5.15 6.43
C LEU A 397 -22.70 -4.15 6.08
N GLN A 398 -23.82 -4.65 5.60
CA GLN A 398 -25.04 -3.90 5.35
C GLN A 398 -26.03 -3.96 6.53
N PRO A 399 -27.01 -3.04 6.61
CA PRO A 399 -28.13 -3.14 7.54
C PRO A 399 -28.94 -4.41 7.26
N SER A 400 -29.18 -5.23 8.30
CA SER A 400 -30.09 -6.37 8.15
C SER A 400 -31.52 -5.88 8.00
N ARG A 401 -32.23 -6.33 6.97
CA ARG A 401 -33.67 -6.09 6.79
C ARG A 401 -34.56 -7.21 7.36
N GLY A 402 -33.99 -8.20 8.06
CA GLY A 402 -34.75 -9.34 8.59
C GLY A 402 -34.17 -9.96 9.87
N PRO A 403 -34.95 -10.84 10.53
CA PRO A 403 -34.53 -11.57 11.72
C PRO A 403 -33.57 -12.70 11.31
N GLY A 404 -32.30 -12.38 11.07
CA GLY A 404 -31.34 -13.36 10.54
C GLY A 404 -29.86 -12.95 10.42
N GLY A 405 -29.43 -11.88 11.09
CA GLY A 405 -28.01 -11.54 11.20
C GLY A 405 -27.48 -10.51 10.19
N LYS A 406 -26.25 -10.05 10.43
CA LYS A 406 -25.56 -9.00 9.65
C LYS A 406 -25.36 -9.47 8.19
N ALA A 407 -26.07 -8.89 7.24
CA ALA A 407 -25.88 -9.19 5.82
C ALA A 407 -24.54 -8.62 5.34
N CYS A 408 -23.69 -9.47 4.74
CA CYS A 408 -22.45 -9.03 4.11
C CYS A 408 -22.74 -8.67 2.65
N SER A 409 -21.96 -7.74 2.09
CA SER A 409 -22.00 -7.35 0.68
C SER A 409 -20.79 -7.95 -0.06
N ASN A 410 -20.96 -8.24 -1.35
CA ASN A 410 -19.88 -8.40 -2.34
C ASN A 410 -20.02 -7.40 -3.50
N ALA A 411 -20.83 -6.36 -3.33
CA ALA A 411 -20.97 -5.34 -4.36
C ALA A 411 -19.76 -4.39 -4.35
N LEU A 412 -19.40 -3.93 -5.55
CA LEU A 412 -18.49 -2.82 -5.78
C LEU A 412 -19.31 -1.55 -5.99
N TYR A 413 -18.95 -0.49 -5.28
CA TYR A 413 -19.50 0.85 -5.44
C TYR A 413 -18.36 1.79 -5.81
N ILE A 414 -18.63 2.72 -6.72
CA ILE A 414 -17.68 3.78 -7.07
C ILE A 414 -18.32 5.11 -6.75
N PHE A 415 -17.58 5.95 -6.03
CA PHE A 415 -17.91 7.35 -5.84
C PHE A 415 -17.04 8.19 -6.76
N ASN A 416 -17.68 8.94 -7.64
CA ASN A 416 -17.06 9.96 -8.48
C ASN A 416 -17.11 11.31 -7.74
N PRO A 417 -15.96 11.87 -7.32
CA PRO A 417 -15.94 13.13 -6.58
C PRO A 417 -16.25 14.36 -7.42
N GLU A 418 -16.04 14.31 -8.74
CA GLU A 418 -16.34 15.43 -9.65
C GLU A 418 -17.84 15.69 -9.74
N HIS A 419 -18.63 14.62 -9.83
CA HIS A 419 -20.09 14.69 -9.90
C HIS A 419 -20.78 14.51 -8.54
N GLU A 420 -20.00 14.26 -7.48
CA GLU A 420 -20.47 13.87 -6.15
C GLU A 420 -21.54 12.76 -6.25
N LEU A 421 -21.27 11.71 -7.04
CA LEU A 421 -22.24 10.67 -7.40
C LEU A 421 -21.71 9.27 -7.10
N TRP A 422 -22.54 8.47 -6.42
CA TRP A 422 -22.36 7.03 -6.29
C TRP A 422 -23.02 6.28 -7.43
N TYR A 423 -22.30 5.30 -7.97
CA TYR A 423 -22.83 4.33 -8.91
C TYR A 423 -22.22 2.95 -8.70
N GLN A 424 -22.85 1.95 -9.30
CA GLN A 424 -22.30 0.59 -9.37
C GLN A 424 -21.84 0.34 -10.79
N PRO A 425 -20.56 0.03 -11.02
CA PRO A 425 -20.11 -0.37 -12.34
C PRO A 425 -20.69 -1.75 -12.70
N ILE A 426 -20.73 -2.02 -14.00
CA ILE A 426 -20.91 -3.39 -14.49
C ILE A 426 -19.58 -4.11 -14.30
N VAL A 427 -19.62 -5.24 -13.61
CA VAL A 427 -18.42 -6.03 -13.31
C VAL A 427 -18.66 -7.49 -13.68
N GLU A 428 -17.73 -8.11 -14.39
CA GLU A 428 -17.85 -9.49 -14.87
C GLU A 428 -16.93 -10.44 -14.10
N GLY A 429 -16.90 -11.71 -14.52
CA GLY A 429 -16.01 -12.73 -13.96
C GLY A 429 -16.43 -13.33 -12.62
N ASP A 430 -15.47 -13.98 -11.96
CA ASP A 430 -15.66 -14.76 -10.74
C ASP A 430 -15.78 -13.85 -9.51
N ARG A 431 -16.99 -13.38 -9.21
CA ARG A 431 -17.21 -12.47 -8.10
C ARG A 431 -16.90 -13.11 -6.73
N PRO A 432 -16.17 -12.43 -5.83
CA PRO A 432 -15.94 -12.93 -4.49
C PRO A 432 -17.25 -13.12 -3.71
N LEU A 433 -17.26 -14.06 -2.75
CA LEU A 433 -18.36 -14.18 -1.80
C LEU A 433 -18.56 -12.89 -0.97
N PRO A 434 -19.80 -12.60 -0.53
CA PRO A 434 -20.07 -11.49 0.39
C PRO A 434 -19.23 -11.57 1.66
N ARG A 435 -18.55 -10.47 2.00
CA ARG A 435 -17.54 -10.45 3.06
C ARG A 435 -17.37 -9.10 3.74
N PHE A 436 -16.84 -9.09 4.96
CA PHE A 436 -16.42 -7.89 5.69
C PHE A 436 -15.10 -8.14 6.43
N GLY A 437 -14.40 -7.08 6.82
CA GLY A 437 -13.09 -7.19 7.46
C GLY A 437 -12.04 -7.88 6.59
N HIS A 438 -12.20 -7.80 5.27
CA HIS A 438 -11.20 -8.23 4.30
C HIS A 438 -10.26 -7.06 4.00
N SER A 439 -9.16 -7.33 3.29
CA SER A 439 -8.34 -6.26 2.70
C SER A 439 -8.63 -6.15 1.21
N SER A 440 -8.61 -4.93 0.68
CA SER A 440 -8.40 -4.68 -0.75
C SER A 440 -7.16 -3.81 -0.93
N THR A 441 -6.18 -4.32 -1.65
CA THR A 441 -4.91 -3.63 -1.89
C THR A 441 -4.85 -3.19 -3.34
N LEU A 442 -4.71 -1.88 -3.55
CA LEU A 442 -4.53 -1.31 -4.88
C LEU A 442 -3.10 -1.56 -5.37
N LEU A 443 -3.02 -2.10 -6.57
CA LEU A 443 -1.83 -2.22 -7.42
C LEU A 443 -2.11 -1.44 -8.71
N PRO A 444 -1.11 -1.18 -9.58
CA PRO A 444 -1.23 -0.17 -10.64
C PRO A 444 -2.56 -0.17 -11.42
N ASP A 445 -3.05 -1.32 -11.88
CA ASP A 445 -4.36 -1.44 -12.55
C ASP A 445 -5.20 -2.61 -11.99
N LYS A 446 -4.94 -3.00 -10.74
CA LYS A 446 -5.55 -4.19 -10.13
C LYS A 446 -5.91 -3.93 -8.68
N LEU A 447 -7.07 -4.42 -8.26
CA LEU A 447 -7.46 -4.44 -6.86
C LEU A 447 -7.43 -5.88 -6.35
N LEU A 448 -6.46 -6.19 -5.48
CA LEU A 448 -6.29 -7.51 -4.88
C LEU A 448 -7.11 -7.62 -3.59
N ILE A 449 -8.03 -8.57 -3.53
CA ILE A 449 -8.95 -8.79 -2.40
C ILE A 449 -8.59 -10.10 -1.72
N PHE A 450 -8.27 -10.05 -0.43
CA PHE A 450 -7.87 -11.23 0.34
C PHE A 450 -8.69 -11.41 1.62
N GLY A 451 -9.15 -12.64 1.84
CA GLY A 451 -9.73 -13.11 3.09
C GLY A 451 -11.00 -12.36 3.51
N GLY A 452 -11.11 -12.09 4.80
CA GLY A 452 -12.27 -11.50 5.45
C GLY A 452 -13.20 -12.55 6.06
N ARG A 453 -14.41 -12.11 6.41
CA ARG A 453 -15.41 -12.94 7.09
C ARG A 453 -16.73 -12.93 6.34
N LYS A 454 -17.39 -14.08 6.29
CA LYS A 454 -18.78 -14.25 5.90
C LYS A 454 -19.51 -14.88 7.08
N THR A 455 -20.41 -14.13 7.71
CA THR A 455 -21.10 -14.53 8.95
C THR A 455 -20.13 -15.02 10.04
N ALA A 456 -20.04 -16.33 10.30
CA ALA A 456 -19.14 -16.95 11.26
C ALA A 456 -17.85 -17.52 10.64
N ALA A 457 -17.79 -17.65 9.31
CA ALA A 457 -16.65 -18.23 8.60
C ALA A 457 -15.59 -17.18 8.28
N TYR A 458 -14.33 -17.53 8.49
CA TYR A 458 -13.17 -16.80 7.98
C TYR A 458 -12.82 -17.31 6.58
N LEU A 459 -12.30 -16.43 5.72
CA LEU A 459 -11.92 -16.73 4.36
C LEU A 459 -10.40 -16.58 4.17
N ASN A 460 -9.82 -17.34 3.25
CA ASN A 460 -8.44 -17.22 2.76
C ASN A 460 -8.39 -17.21 1.23
N ASP A 461 -9.53 -16.96 0.58
CA ASP A 461 -9.60 -16.84 -0.86
C ASP A 461 -9.00 -15.50 -1.32
N LEU A 462 -8.51 -15.50 -2.54
CA LEU A 462 -7.82 -14.38 -3.16
C LEU A 462 -8.47 -14.09 -4.51
N TYR A 463 -8.80 -12.83 -4.74
CA TYR A 463 -9.38 -12.36 -6.00
C TYR A 463 -8.61 -11.14 -6.50
N ILE A 464 -8.55 -11.01 -7.81
CA ILE A 464 -8.07 -9.81 -8.47
C ILE A 464 -9.24 -9.24 -9.26
N LEU A 465 -9.55 -7.96 -9.02
CA LEU A 465 -10.35 -7.17 -9.95
C LEU A 465 -9.41 -6.44 -10.88
N ASP A 466 -9.52 -6.71 -12.18
CA ASP A 466 -8.87 -5.89 -13.19
C ASP A 466 -9.66 -4.57 -13.33
N LEU A 467 -8.99 -3.43 -13.10
CA LEU A 467 -9.64 -2.12 -13.09
C LEU A 467 -9.78 -1.53 -14.51
N GLY A 468 -9.13 -2.13 -15.51
CA GLY A 468 -9.30 -1.77 -16.92
C GLY A 468 -10.49 -2.48 -17.55
N PHE A 469 -10.61 -3.80 -17.32
CA PHE A 469 -11.70 -4.62 -17.86
C PHE A 469 -12.92 -4.69 -16.95
N MET A 470 -12.80 -4.30 -15.68
CA MET A 470 -13.82 -4.50 -14.64
C MET A 470 -14.26 -5.97 -14.57
N GLU A 471 -13.28 -6.87 -14.46
CA GLU A 471 -13.48 -8.31 -14.40
C GLU A 471 -12.80 -8.91 -13.17
N TYR A 472 -13.53 -9.70 -12.40
CA TYR A 472 -12.98 -10.47 -11.28
C TYR A 472 -12.38 -11.78 -11.76
N THR A 473 -11.19 -12.10 -11.26
CA THR A 473 -10.55 -13.41 -11.43
C THR A 473 -10.28 -14.02 -10.05
N ALA A 474 -10.79 -15.23 -9.82
CA ALA A 474 -10.40 -16.02 -8.66
C ALA A 474 -8.95 -16.50 -8.82
N VAL A 475 -8.07 -16.13 -7.90
CA VAL A 475 -6.65 -16.50 -7.96
C VAL A 475 -6.46 -17.87 -7.34
N LYS A 476 -5.96 -18.81 -8.14
CA LYS A 476 -5.46 -20.09 -7.64
C LYS A 476 -4.01 -19.90 -7.22
N TYR A 477 -3.68 -20.35 -6.03
CA TYR A 477 -2.32 -20.33 -5.51
C TYR A 477 -1.64 -21.68 -5.73
N GLU A 478 -0.35 -21.65 -6.05
CA GLU A 478 0.48 -22.84 -6.29
C GLU A 478 0.88 -23.56 -5.00
N ASN A 479 0.84 -22.85 -3.87
CA ASN A 479 1.23 -23.36 -2.57
C ASN A 479 0.18 -23.08 -1.47
N MET A 480 0.46 -23.58 -0.27
CA MET A 480 -0.45 -23.43 0.86
C MET A 480 -0.65 -21.96 1.21
N PRO A 481 -1.91 -21.46 1.22
CA PRO A 481 -2.18 -20.08 1.59
C PRO A 481 -2.06 -19.90 3.11
N PRO A 482 -1.93 -18.64 3.57
CA PRO A 482 -2.10 -18.31 4.98
C PRO A 482 -3.45 -18.80 5.52
N LEU A 483 -3.50 -18.97 6.85
CA LEU A 483 -4.75 -19.28 7.55
C LEU A 483 -5.85 -18.26 7.19
N ALA A 484 -7.08 -18.76 7.07
CA ALA A 484 -8.27 -17.95 6.88
C ALA A 484 -8.40 -16.92 8.00
N ARG A 485 -8.54 -15.66 7.60
CA ARG A 485 -8.40 -14.51 8.49
C ARG A 485 -9.25 -13.32 8.07
N GLY A 486 -9.59 -12.48 9.03
CA GLY A 486 -10.15 -11.16 8.80
C GLY A 486 -9.50 -10.14 9.73
N PHE A 487 -9.77 -8.86 9.49
CA PHE A 487 -9.18 -7.74 10.24
C PHE A 487 -7.65 -7.75 10.24
N HIS A 488 -7.04 -8.36 9.22
CA HIS A 488 -5.61 -8.27 8.94
C HIS A 488 -5.29 -6.94 8.25
N ALA A 489 -4.05 -6.49 8.37
CA ALA A 489 -3.56 -5.38 7.56
C ALA A 489 -2.94 -5.91 6.27
N ALA A 490 -3.01 -5.11 5.20
CA ALA A 490 -2.40 -5.44 3.92
C ALA A 490 -1.72 -4.21 3.32
N LEU A 491 -0.56 -4.40 2.69
CA LEU A 491 0.23 -3.31 2.10
C LEU A 491 0.85 -3.76 0.78
N PRO A 492 0.77 -2.94 -0.29
CA PRO A 492 1.53 -3.20 -1.51
C PRO A 492 3.02 -2.94 -1.22
N VAL A 493 3.88 -3.92 -1.49
CA VAL A 493 5.34 -3.81 -1.31
C VAL A 493 6.04 -3.54 -2.65
N SER A 494 5.43 -4.00 -3.75
CA SER A 494 5.79 -3.67 -5.12
C SER A 494 4.57 -3.82 -6.03
N ASP A 495 4.71 -3.51 -7.31
CA ASP A 495 3.63 -3.60 -8.30
C ASP A 495 2.98 -5.00 -8.39
N ASN A 496 3.71 -6.05 -7.99
CA ASN A 496 3.27 -7.44 -8.07
C ASN A 496 3.30 -8.17 -6.73
N ARG A 497 3.51 -7.47 -5.61
CA ARG A 497 3.64 -8.10 -4.28
C ARG A 497 2.86 -7.38 -3.19
N VAL A 498 2.14 -8.15 -2.39
CA VAL A 498 1.34 -7.66 -1.26
C VAL A 498 1.74 -8.37 0.01
N LEU A 499 2.04 -7.60 1.06
CA LEU A 499 2.26 -8.10 2.41
C LEU A 499 0.94 -8.17 3.16
N ILE A 500 0.67 -9.27 3.83
CA ILE A 500 -0.44 -9.51 4.75
C ILE A 500 0.13 -9.67 6.15
N SER A 501 -0.43 -8.92 7.11
CA SER A 501 0.02 -8.91 8.50
C SER A 501 -1.10 -9.22 9.47
N GLY A 502 -0.88 -10.22 10.32
CA GLY A 502 -1.74 -10.57 11.45
C GLY A 502 -3.19 -10.82 11.05
N GLY A 503 -4.12 -10.20 11.77
CA GLY A 503 -5.56 -10.43 11.69
C GLY A 503 -6.05 -11.38 12.76
N CYS A 504 -7.27 -11.87 12.61
CA CYS A 504 -7.83 -12.91 13.48
C CYS A 504 -8.44 -14.04 12.67
N SER A 505 -8.42 -15.23 13.25
CA SER A 505 -9.02 -16.45 12.73
C SER A 505 -9.93 -17.09 13.78
N ALA A 506 -10.42 -18.30 13.52
CA ALA A 506 -11.12 -19.11 14.53
C ALA A 506 -10.24 -19.45 15.75
N LEU A 507 -8.91 -19.34 15.63
CA LEU A 507 -7.95 -19.62 16.70
C LEU A 507 -7.61 -18.39 17.56
N GLY A 508 -8.11 -17.20 17.20
CA GLY A 508 -7.75 -15.93 17.84
C GLY A 508 -6.92 -15.02 16.94
N ALA A 509 -6.26 -14.03 17.55
CA ALA A 509 -5.41 -13.08 16.85
C ALA A 509 -4.12 -13.74 16.34
N LEU A 510 -3.64 -13.25 15.21
CA LEU A 510 -2.49 -13.77 14.46
C LEU A 510 -1.35 -12.74 14.48
N GLN A 511 -0.11 -13.24 14.41
CA GLN A 511 1.12 -12.43 14.37
C GLN A 511 2.02 -12.77 13.17
N ASP A 512 1.53 -13.62 12.27
CA ASP A 512 2.27 -14.07 11.10
C ASP A 512 2.22 -13.03 9.97
N LEU A 513 3.25 -13.09 9.12
CA LEU A 513 3.43 -12.21 7.98
C LEU A 513 3.57 -13.06 6.71
N HIS A 514 2.85 -12.68 5.67
CA HIS A 514 2.83 -13.41 4.41
C HIS A 514 2.92 -12.45 3.24
N LEU A 515 3.83 -12.73 2.31
CA LEU A 515 3.97 -12.00 1.06
C LEU A 515 3.34 -12.82 -0.05
N PHE A 516 2.35 -12.26 -0.74
CA PHE A 516 1.84 -12.84 -1.98
C PHE A 516 2.57 -12.23 -3.18
N ASN A 517 3.06 -13.06 -4.08
CA ASN A 517 3.58 -12.64 -5.38
C ASN A 517 2.60 -13.04 -6.48
N ILE A 518 2.09 -12.05 -7.20
CA ILE A 518 1.08 -12.22 -8.26
C ILE A 518 1.64 -12.95 -9.47
N GLU A 519 2.88 -12.66 -9.87
CA GLU A 519 3.49 -13.28 -11.05
C GLU A 519 3.67 -14.79 -10.88
N THR A 520 4.08 -15.20 -9.68
CA THR A 520 4.30 -16.62 -9.38
C THR A 520 3.07 -17.30 -8.78
N SER A 521 2.04 -16.52 -8.41
CA SER A 521 0.87 -17.00 -7.65
C SER A 521 1.25 -17.80 -6.38
N CYS A 522 2.30 -17.35 -5.69
CA CYS A 522 2.83 -18.02 -4.50
C CYS A 522 2.80 -17.12 -3.27
N TRP A 523 2.51 -17.73 -2.12
CA TRP A 523 2.70 -17.15 -0.80
C TRP A 523 4.10 -17.43 -0.26
N THR A 524 4.69 -16.47 0.44
CA THR A 524 5.95 -16.64 1.16
C THR A 524 5.79 -16.14 2.59
N SER A 525 6.04 -16.99 3.58
CA SER A 525 6.10 -16.55 4.98
C SER A 525 7.27 -15.61 5.16
N VAL A 526 7.05 -14.51 5.87
CA VAL A 526 8.07 -13.52 6.18
C VAL A 526 8.30 -13.50 7.68
N VAL A 527 9.55 -13.38 8.09
CA VAL A 527 9.91 -13.27 9.51
C VAL A 527 10.36 -11.84 9.77
N CYS A 528 9.63 -11.14 10.63
CA CYS A 528 10.02 -9.84 11.17
C CYS A 528 9.74 -9.87 12.68
N PRO A 529 10.77 -10.07 13.53
CA PRO A 529 10.58 -10.25 14.97
C PRO A 529 9.81 -9.11 15.65
N LEU A 530 9.95 -7.87 15.14
CA LEU A 530 9.24 -6.71 15.67
C LEU A 530 7.73 -6.75 15.36
N LEU A 531 7.35 -6.98 14.10
CA LEU A 531 5.94 -7.09 13.71
C LEU A 531 5.27 -8.34 14.29
N SER A 532 6.01 -9.45 14.33
CA SER A 532 5.52 -10.73 14.85
C SER A 532 5.62 -10.85 16.37
N SER A 533 6.03 -9.80 17.08
CA SER A 533 6.19 -9.81 18.54
C SER A 533 4.88 -9.99 19.31
N LYS A 534 3.76 -9.51 18.74
CA LYS A 534 2.43 -9.59 19.36
C LYS A 534 1.37 -9.86 18.29
N PRO A 535 0.37 -10.72 18.59
CA PRO A 535 -0.75 -10.93 17.70
C PRO A 535 -1.66 -9.69 17.66
N ARG A 536 -2.09 -9.29 16.46
CA ARG A 536 -2.84 -8.05 16.25
C ARG A 536 -3.94 -8.23 15.21
N ALA A 537 -5.15 -7.79 15.53
CA ALA A 537 -6.28 -7.66 14.61
C ALA A 537 -6.84 -6.23 14.65
N GLY A 538 -7.34 -5.73 13.51
CA GLY A 538 -7.89 -4.38 13.39
C GLY A 538 -6.83 -3.27 13.53
N HIS A 539 -5.57 -3.58 13.19
CA HIS A 539 -4.47 -2.62 13.13
C HIS A 539 -4.34 -2.05 11.71
N SER A 540 -3.68 -0.89 11.59
CA SER A 540 -3.33 -0.29 10.30
C SER A 540 -1.85 -0.48 10.00
N LEU A 541 -1.51 -0.55 8.72
CA LEU A 541 -0.14 -0.70 8.23
C LEU A 541 0.10 0.28 7.08
N ILE A 542 1.15 1.10 7.20
CA ILE A 542 1.52 2.14 6.23
C ILE A 542 2.96 1.92 5.76
N SER A 543 3.21 2.11 4.47
CA SER A 543 4.57 2.14 3.92
C SER A 543 5.21 3.48 4.24
N LEU A 544 6.43 3.47 4.80
CA LEU A 544 7.22 4.69 4.96
C LEU A 544 8.09 4.90 3.72
N PRO A 545 8.00 6.05 3.04
CA PRO A 545 8.94 6.38 1.97
C PRO A 545 10.30 6.72 2.58
N GLY A 546 11.38 6.03 2.21
CA GLY A 546 12.73 6.52 2.54
C GLY A 546 13.81 5.54 3.02
N THR A 547 13.61 4.22 3.05
CA THR A 547 14.70 3.28 3.38
C THR A 547 15.08 2.43 2.18
N ALA A 548 15.64 3.06 1.15
CA ALA A 548 16.63 2.38 0.30
C ALA A 548 18.02 2.73 0.86
N PRO A 549 18.92 1.77 1.08
CA PRO A 549 20.16 2.02 1.81
C PRO A 549 21.01 3.10 1.14
N SER A 550 21.41 4.09 1.92
CA SER A 550 22.51 5.00 1.61
C SER A 550 23.83 4.22 1.62
N HIS A 551 24.54 4.19 0.51
CA HIS A 551 25.92 3.68 0.47
C HIS A 551 26.87 4.69 1.13
N THR A 552 26.90 4.71 2.46
CA THR A 552 27.97 5.32 3.26
C THR A 552 28.16 4.48 4.52
N ASP A 553 28.87 3.36 4.38
CA ASP A 553 29.87 2.85 5.33
C ASP A 553 30.14 1.37 5.07
N GLU A 554 31.05 1.07 4.14
CA GLU A 554 31.89 -0.13 4.22
C GLU A 554 33.26 0.20 3.61
N ARG A 555 34.12 0.82 4.42
CA ARG A 555 35.53 0.47 4.39
C ARG A 555 35.77 -0.46 5.57
N GLU A 556 36.40 -1.59 5.26
CA GLU A 556 37.00 -2.57 6.16
C GLU A 556 36.06 -3.58 6.84
N ARG A 557 35.80 -4.69 6.14
CA ARG A 557 36.34 -6.03 6.50
C ARG A 557 35.98 -7.02 5.40
N GLY A 558 37.00 -7.68 4.86
CA GLY A 558 36.80 -8.77 3.91
C GLY A 558 36.31 -10.02 4.63
N ASP A 559 35.14 -10.51 4.24
CA ASP A 559 34.89 -11.96 4.19
C ASP A 559 33.74 -12.27 3.22
N GLY A 560 33.88 -13.34 2.46
CA GLY A 560 33.03 -13.67 1.32
C GLY A 560 31.68 -14.25 1.71
N HIS A 561 30.63 -13.43 1.68
CA HIS A 561 29.24 -13.89 1.52
C HIS A 561 28.46 -12.96 0.60
N HIS A 562 28.09 -13.46 -0.58
CA HIS A 562 27.21 -12.76 -1.52
C HIS A 562 25.77 -12.79 -0.99
N THR A 563 25.38 -11.77 -0.23
CA THR A 563 23.99 -11.47 0.09
C THR A 563 23.39 -10.60 -1.02
N CYS A 564 22.21 -11.01 -1.52
CA CYS A 564 21.39 -10.22 -2.44
C CYS A 564 21.08 -8.87 -1.77
N PRO A 565 21.12 -7.71 -2.48
CA PRO A 565 20.85 -6.42 -1.84
C PRO A 565 19.42 -6.42 -1.29
N SER A 566 19.30 -6.37 0.03
CA SER A 566 18.03 -6.26 0.73
C SER A 566 17.42 -4.91 0.40
N THR A 567 16.35 -4.90 -0.40
CA THR A 567 15.49 -3.71 -0.49
C THR A 567 14.87 -3.55 0.90
N GLN A 568 15.34 -2.56 1.64
CA GLN A 568 14.77 -2.22 2.92
C GLN A 568 13.37 -1.63 2.68
N TYR A 569 12.42 -2.07 3.50
CA TYR A 569 11.03 -1.61 3.41
C TYR A 569 10.62 -1.28 4.84
N ALA A 570 10.49 0.01 5.14
CA ALA A 570 10.02 0.45 6.43
C ALA A 570 8.50 0.51 6.43
N VAL A 571 7.90 -0.09 7.45
CA VAL A 571 6.45 -0.10 7.64
C VAL A 571 6.13 0.46 9.02
N LEU A 572 5.13 1.33 9.07
CA LEU A 572 4.56 1.82 10.31
C LEU A 572 3.32 0.99 10.63
N VAL A 573 3.26 0.45 11.85
CA VAL A 573 2.12 -0.32 12.36
C VAL A 573 1.55 0.39 13.55
N PHE A 574 0.23 0.61 13.55
CA PHE A 574 -0.45 1.29 14.63
C PHE A 574 -1.66 0.50 15.14
N GLY A 575 -1.79 0.43 16.46
CA GLY A 575 -2.93 -0.11 17.19
C GLY A 575 -3.20 -1.61 17.02
N GLY A 576 -4.49 -1.94 17.09
CA GLY A 576 -5.03 -3.29 17.02
C GLY A 576 -5.31 -3.91 18.40
N SER A 577 -5.88 -5.12 18.39
CA SER A 577 -6.16 -5.90 19.60
C SER A 577 -5.66 -7.33 19.43
N ASP A 578 -5.33 -7.98 20.55
CA ASP A 578 -5.02 -9.41 20.63
C ASP A 578 -6.28 -10.31 20.62
N CYS A 579 -7.47 -9.73 20.44
CA CYS A 579 -8.78 -10.41 20.54
C CYS A 579 -9.07 -11.02 21.93
N MET A 580 -8.26 -10.72 22.94
CA MET A 580 -8.41 -11.16 24.34
C MET A 580 -8.74 -9.99 25.28
N GLY A 581 -9.10 -8.83 24.72
CA GLY A 581 -9.47 -7.63 25.45
C GLY A 581 -8.31 -6.65 25.69
N ASN A 582 -7.07 -7.01 25.33
CA ASN A 582 -5.98 -6.05 25.34
C ASN A 582 -5.96 -5.28 24.02
N ILE A 583 -5.85 -3.96 24.14
CA ILE A 583 -5.63 -3.06 23.01
C ILE A 583 -4.15 -2.67 23.04
N LEU A 584 -3.54 -2.73 21.85
CA LEU A 584 -2.09 -2.69 21.68
C LEU A 584 -1.58 -1.37 21.11
#